data_AF-A0A2S4KXI1-F1
#
_entry.id   AF-A0A2S4KXI1-F1
#
_cell.length_a   1.000
_cell.length_b   1.000
_cell.length_c   1.000
_cell.angle_alpha   90.00
_cell.angle_beta   90.00
_cell.angle_gamma   90.00
#
_symmetry.space_group_name_H-M   'P 1'
#
loop_
_entity.id
_entity.type
_entity.pdbx_description
1 polymer ?
#
loop_
_entity_poly.entity_id
_entity_poly.type
_entity_poly.pdbx_seq_one_letter_code
_entity_poly.pdbx_strand_id
1 'polypeptide(L)'
;MPHSVTAESSSSPGAVKDEPMDEDNCTPSGVGHAADGDQDIDLDMDGETAQDDADAAPVAVKKGVKLDELFGDDSDDEFPSSAPVKEQPSSSPAAPASPTDMTALKASDPEVMRSFYQRLFPWRQLFQWLNHSPMPTNDFGNREFAFTLQNDAYLRYQSFATADLLRKDVLRLMPSRFEIGPVYTTNPRDRKMLGSNASAFKPLAKELCFDIDLTDYDDIRTCCDKANICNKCWAFMTMAIKVVDAALRDDFGFRHIMWVYSGRRGAHAWVCDKKARSMDDQKRRAIAGYLEVVRGGAHGGKKVNVRRPLHPHLARSLDILKTHFQEDVLEAQDPWASAEQAEKLLQLLPDRTLNDSLRRKWDAAPGRASASKWADIDAMAKTGASKNLDAKALLEAKQDVVLEYTYPRLDIEVSKKLNHLLKSPFVVHPGTGRVCVPIDTRSLDEFDPLGVPTVQGLLAEIDAWKDDGSGAAGEDDGNKDKGVADWEKTSLKPYVEQFRAFVAGIMRDERDGRVKREREDESMEF
;
A
#
# COMPACT_ATOMS: atom_id res chain seq x y z
N MET A 1 77.64 12.73 0.88
CA MET A 1 77.40 14.19 0.86
C MET A 1 75.90 14.43 0.87
N PRO A 2 75.34 15.44 1.56
CA PRO A 2 75.34 15.75 3.01
C PRO A 2 74.37 14.79 3.80
N HIS A 3 74.63 14.38 5.05
CA HIS A 3 74.29 14.98 6.36
C HIS A 3 72.78 15.21 6.61
N SER A 4 72.12 14.89 7.74
CA SER A 4 72.27 14.08 8.97
C SER A 4 70.92 14.27 9.71
N VAL A 5 70.18 13.22 10.09
CA VAL A 5 70.03 12.66 11.46
C VAL A 5 69.85 13.69 12.59
N THR A 6 68.73 13.62 13.33
CA THR A 6 68.68 13.29 14.77
C THR A 6 67.27 13.00 15.28
N ALA A 7 67.19 11.99 16.14
CA ALA A 7 66.06 11.51 16.94
C ALA A 7 66.24 11.95 18.41
N GLU A 8 65.21 11.75 19.24
CA GLU A 8 65.22 11.40 20.70
C GLU A 8 63.76 11.57 21.20
N SER A 9 63.00 10.59 21.72
CA SER A 9 63.12 9.60 22.80
C SER A 9 62.43 10.03 24.12
N SER A 10 61.45 9.21 24.52
CA SER A 10 61.01 8.84 25.89
C SER A 10 60.55 9.91 26.90
N SER A 11 59.32 9.75 27.43
CA SER A 11 59.06 9.42 28.85
C SER A 11 57.57 9.57 29.24
N SER A 12 56.97 8.51 29.77
CA SER A 12 55.96 8.54 30.86
C SER A 12 56.69 8.03 32.13
N PRO A 13 56.28 8.23 33.42
CA PRO A 13 54.90 8.11 33.95
C PRO A 13 54.52 8.95 35.22
N GLY A 14 53.25 8.87 35.65
CA GLY A 14 52.75 9.06 37.04
C GLY A 14 52.76 10.49 37.62
N ALA A 15 51.95 10.90 38.61
CA ALA A 15 51.01 10.25 39.50
C ALA A 15 50.28 11.33 40.35
N VAL A 16 49.01 11.09 40.71
CA VAL A 16 48.40 11.31 42.06
C VAL A 16 47.98 12.73 42.54
N LYS A 17 46.64 12.85 42.78
CA LYS A 17 45.85 13.41 43.93
C LYS A 17 46.22 14.79 44.53
N ASP A 18 45.36 15.63 45.11
CA ASP A 18 44.14 15.48 45.92
C ASP A 18 43.35 16.82 45.92
N GLU A 19 42.08 16.77 46.36
CA GLU A 19 41.12 17.89 46.56
C GLU A 19 41.52 18.88 47.70
N PRO A 20 40.77 19.99 47.97
CA PRO A 20 39.48 19.93 48.69
C PRO A 20 38.38 20.93 48.26
N MET A 21 37.20 20.66 48.82
CA MET A 21 35.87 21.30 48.76
C MET A 21 35.81 22.80 49.12
N ASP A 22 34.79 23.50 48.60
CA ASP A 22 33.72 24.08 49.45
C ASP A 22 32.51 24.61 48.64
N GLU A 23 31.34 24.48 49.26
CA GLU A 23 29.96 24.67 48.80
C GLU A 23 29.54 26.15 48.67
N ASP A 24 28.58 26.48 47.77
CA ASP A 24 27.22 26.90 48.17
C ASP A 24 26.28 27.23 47.00
N ASN A 25 25.15 26.50 46.99
CA ASN A 25 23.74 26.88 46.83
C ASN A 25 23.05 27.38 45.53
N CYS A 26 21.90 26.71 45.30
CA CYS A 26 20.59 27.15 44.79
C CYS A 26 20.23 27.08 43.28
N THR A 27 19.60 25.94 42.91
CA THR A 27 18.37 25.69 42.07
C THR A 27 18.03 26.58 40.86
N PRO A 28 17.52 25.99 39.73
CA PRO A 28 16.10 25.60 39.68
C PRO A 28 15.70 24.36 38.83
N SER A 29 14.61 23.74 39.32
CA SER A 29 13.46 23.15 38.60
C SER A 29 13.69 22.05 37.55
N GLY A 30 13.28 20.84 37.92
CA GLY A 30 13.18 19.66 37.06
C GLY A 30 11.93 19.64 36.17
N VAL A 31 12.09 18.99 35.02
CA VAL A 31 11.01 18.56 34.12
C VAL A 31 11.07 17.04 34.03
N GLY A 32 9.92 16.42 34.26
CA GLY A 32 9.73 14.99 34.42
C GLY A 32 9.95 14.18 33.14
N HIS A 33 10.45 12.96 33.35
CA HIS A 33 10.31 11.83 32.44
C HIS A 33 8.86 11.32 32.48
N ALA A 34 8.22 11.23 31.32
CA ALA A 34 7.01 10.43 31.14
C ALA A 34 7.39 9.19 30.33
N ALA A 35 7.19 8.03 30.95
CA ALA A 35 7.39 6.72 30.38
C ALA A 35 6.11 6.25 29.66
N ASP A 36 6.33 5.52 28.56
CA ASP A 36 5.35 4.78 27.78
C ASP A 36 4.58 3.74 28.61
N GLY A 37 3.31 3.55 28.26
CA GLY A 37 2.47 2.48 28.77
C GLY A 37 1.20 2.33 27.93
N ASP A 38 1.29 1.50 26.88
CA ASP A 38 0.14 0.90 26.20
C ASP A 38 -0.57 -0.06 27.19
N GLN A 39 -1.89 0.10 27.36
CA GLN A 39 -2.74 -0.92 27.98
C GLN A 39 -3.99 -1.14 27.13
N ASP A 40 -4.09 -2.38 26.67
CA ASP A 40 -5.27 -3.02 26.11
C ASP A 40 -6.41 -3.02 27.15
N ILE A 41 -7.62 -2.63 26.73
CA ILE A 41 -8.83 -2.71 27.57
C ILE A 41 -9.77 -3.76 26.96
N ASP A 42 -9.76 -4.94 27.56
CA ASP A 42 -10.84 -5.92 27.50
C ASP A 42 -11.95 -5.50 28.47
N LEU A 43 -13.19 -5.37 27.97
CA LEU A 43 -14.38 -5.09 28.75
C LEU A 43 -15.09 -6.40 29.08
N ASP A 44 -14.95 -6.86 30.32
CA ASP A 44 -15.88 -7.79 30.96
C ASP A 44 -16.75 -7.04 31.97
N MET A 45 -18.03 -7.35 31.93
CA MET A 45 -19.14 -6.73 32.62
C MET A 45 -19.54 -7.61 33.80
N ASP A 46 -19.60 -7.07 35.02
CA ASP A 46 -20.51 -7.49 36.10
C ASP A 46 -20.36 -6.61 37.35
N GLY A 47 -21.48 -6.33 38.03
CA GLY A 47 -21.49 -5.98 39.46
C GLY A 47 -22.19 -4.67 39.85
N GLU A 48 -23.45 -4.78 40.27
CA GLU A 48 -24.34 -3.76 40.83
C GLU A 48 -23.81 -3.04 42.09
N THR A 49 -24.24 -1.79 42.32
CA THR A 49 -24.78 -1.31 43.61
C THR A 49 -25.44 0.06 43.48
N ALA A 50 -26.50 0.25 44.26
CA ALA A 50 -27.51 1.31 44.20
C ALA A 50 -27.12 2.64 44.87
N GLN A 51 -27.81 3.75 44.53
CA GLN A 51 -28.85 4.39 45.37
C GLN A 51 -28.99 5.94 45.17
N ASP A 52 -30.23 6.39 44.84
CA ASP A 52 -30.98 7.66 45.10
C ASP A 52 -30.35 9.05 44.72
N ASP A 53 -31.03 10.10 44.21
CA ASP A 53 -32.45 10.53 44.27
C ASP A 53 -32.82 11.64 43.21
N ALA A 54 -34.10 11.66 42.82
CA ALA A 54 -35.02 12.73 42.32
C ALA A 54 -34.62 13.89 41.34
N ASP A 55 -35.33 14.04 40.20
CA ASP A 55 -36.50 14.97 40.03
C ASP A 55 -37.22 14.87 38.65
N ALA A 56 -38.43 15.43 38.57
CA ALA A 56 -39.62 15.02 37.80
C ALA A 56 -39.75 15.20 36.24
N ALA A 57 -40.76 14.48 35.70
CA ALA A 57 -41.20 14.24 34.30
C ALA A 57 -42.17 15.35 33.73
N PRO A 58 -42.92 15.26 32.58
CA PRO A 58 -43.63 14.08 31.99
C PRO A 58 -43.60 13.90 30.42
N VAL A 59 -43.52 12.69 29.84
CA VAL A 59 -44.53 11.66 29.43
C VAL A 59 -44.99 11.70 27.95
N ALA A 60 -44.84 10.56 27.23
CA ALA A 60 -45.83 9.97 26.29
C ALA A 60 -45.49 8.52 25.77
N VAL A 61 -45.68 7.51 26.63
CA VAL A 61 -46.44 6.22 26.52
C VAL A 61 -46.65 5.47 25.17
N LYS A 62 -46.49 4.12 25.17
CA LYS A 62 -47.15 3.19 24.20
C LYS A 62 -46.59 1.79 23.80
N LYS A 63 -46.13 0.94 24.74
CA LYS A 63 -46.14 -0.56 24.84
C LYS A 63 -45.98 -1.52 23.64
N GLY A 64 -45.12 -2.54 23.86
CA GLY A 64 -45.12 -3.86 23.18
C GLY A 64 -45.82 -4.98 23.96
N VAL A 65 -45.81 -6.19 23.39
CA VAL A 65 -46.36 -7.45 23.96
C VAL A 65 -45.34 -8.59 23.77
N LYS A 66 -45.13 -9.39 24.83
CA LYS A 66 -44.28 -10.59 24.93
C LYS A 66 -45.07 -11.84 24.52
N LEU A 67 -44.33 -12.83 24.00
CA LEU A 67 -44.77 -14.15 23.58
C LEU A 67 -44.07 -15.17 24.50
N ASP A 68 -44.82 -15.73 25.45
CA ASP A 68 -44.49 -16.94 26.19
C ASP A 68 -45.83 -17.68 26.41
N GLU A 69 -45.78 -19.01 26.43
CA GLU A 69 -46.88 -19.99 26.36
C GLU A 69 -47.21 -20.43 24.94
N LEU A 70 -46.70 -21.61 24.54
CA LEU A 70 -47.36 -22.61 23.67
C LEU A 70 -46.40 -23.80 23.46
N PHE A 71 -46.15 -24.57 24.51
CA PHE A 71 -45.76 -25.98 24.38
C PHE A 71 -46.84 -26.83 25.06
N GLY A 72 -47.37 -27.80 24.33
CA GLY A 72 -48.39 -28.74 24.79
C GLY A 72 -48.61 -29.87 23.77
N ASP A 73 -47.85 -30.95 23.99
CA ASP A 73 -48.14 -32.39 23.91
C ASP A 73 -48.98 -33.05 22.79
N ASP A 74 -48.34 -34.07 22.18
CA ASP A 74 -48.74 -35.46 21.91
C ASP A 74 -50.06 -35.86 21.23
N SER A 75 -49.94 -36.64 20.14
CA SER A 75 -50.54 -38.00 20.00
C SER A 75 -50.19 -38.65 18.64
N ASP A 76 -49.77 -39.92 18.71
CA ASP A 76 -49.39 -40.87 17.64
C ASP A 76 -50.59 -41.53 16.89
N ASP A 77 -50.23 -42.38 15.90
CA ASP A 77 -50.98 -43.43 15.16
C ASP A 77 -51.81 -42.98 13.93
N GLU A 78 -51.87 -43.64 12.76
CA GLU A 78 -51.37 -44.91 12.22
C GLU A 78 -51.58 -44.85 10.67
N PHE A 79 -50.76 -45.54 9.87
CA PHE A 79 -50.97 -45.71 8.41
C PHE A 79 -51.97 -46.84 8.11
N PRO A 80 -52.71 -46.78 6.97
CA PRO A 80 -52.59 -47.93 6.05
C PRO A 80 -52.54 -47.59 4.55
N SER A 81 -51.82 -48.49 3.87
CA SER A 81 -51.50 -48.62 2.44
C SER A 81 -52.69 -48.69 1.47
N SER A 82 -52.53 -48.12 0.26
CA SER A 82 -53.03 -48.65 -1.02
C SER A 82 -52.42 -47.93 -2.24
N ALA A 83 -51.73 -48.66 -3.10
CA ALA A 83 -51.39 -48.30 -4.49
C ALA A 83 -52.02 -49.35 -5.44
N PRO A 84 -52.15 -49.16 -6.78
CA PRO A 84 -51.74 -48.03 -7.63
C PRO A 84 -52.80 -47.56 -8.65
N VAL A 85 -52.70 -46.32 -9.14
CA VAL A 85 -53.17 -45.95 -10.50
C VAL A 85 -52.11 -45.07 -11.15
N LYS A 86 -51.68 -45.47 -12.36
CA LYS A 86 -50.72 -44.74 -13.21
C LYS A 86 -51.39 -43.50 -13.79
N GLU A 87 -50.89 -42.32 -13.43
CA GLU A 87 -50.99 -41.11 -14.25
C GLU A 87 -49.61 -40.46 -14.37
N GLN A 88 -49.29 -40.04 -15.59
CA GLN A 88 -48.03 -39.37 -15.95
C GLN A 88 -47.94 -37.99 -15.29
N PRO A 89 -46.82 -37.64 -14.61
CA PRO A 89 -46.54 -36.24 -14.30
C PRO A 89 -45.82 -35.61 -15.50
N SER A 90 -46.56 -34.75 -16.20
CA SER A 90 -45.98 -33.69 -17.02
C SER A 90 -45.41 -32.58 -16.13
N SER A 91 -44.38 -31.91 -16.64
CA SER A 91 -43.68 -30.73 -16.12
C SER A 91 -42.54 -30.98 -15.10
N SER A 92 -41.33 -30.87 -15.64
CA SER A 92 -40.07 -30.65 -14.95
C SER A 92 -40.11 -29.38 -14.08
N PRO A 93 -39.28 -29.30 -13.02
CA PRO A 93 -39.15 -28.08 -12.22
C PRO A 93 -38.70 -26.90 -13.10
N ALA A 94 -39.32 -25.75 -12.87
CA ALA A 94 -39.05 -24.51 -13.57
C ALA A 94 -37.55 -24.15 -13.53
N ALA A 95 -37.03 -23.80 -14.71
CA ALA A 95 -35.68 -23.26 -14.89
C ALA A 95 -35.50 -21.97 -14.06
N PRO A 96 -34.27 -21.65 -13.62
CA PRO A 96 -34.01 -20.43 -12.88
C PRO A 96 -34.34 -19.18 -13.72
N ALA A 97 -34.68 -18.11 -13.02
CA ALA A 97 -35.07 -16.82 -13.56
C ALA A 97 -34.04 -16.28 -14.60
N SER A 98 -34.57 -15.47 -15.52
CA SER A 98 -33.87 -14.74 -16.59
C SER A 98 -32.48 -14.21 -16.19
N PRO A 99 -31.50 -14.14 -17.11
CA PRO A 99 -30.18 -13.61 -16.79
C PRO A 99 -30.34 -12.18 -16.30
N THR A 100 -30.00 -11.96 -15.03
CA THR A 100 -29.98 -10.63 -14.44
C THR A 100 -28.82 -9.90 -15.11
N ASP A 101 -29.09 -8.76 -15.73
CA ASP A 101 -28.07 -7.96 -16.38
C ASP A 101 -27.09 -7.43 -15.32
N MET A 102 -25.97 -8.15 -15.14
CA MET A 102 -24.97 -7.81 -14.12
C MET A 102 -24.30 -6.46 -14.39
N THR A 103 -24.44 -5.91 -15.60
CA THR A 103 -23.91 -4.59 -15.94
C THR A 103 -24.69 -3.45 -15.29
N ALA A 104 -25.97 -3.70 -14.94
CA ALA A 104 -26.82 -2.74 -14.24
C ALA A 104 -26.61 -2.72 -12.72
N LEU A 105 -25.88 -3.70 -12.17
CA LEU A 105 -25.62 -3.83 -10.74
C LEU A 105 -24.41 -2.97 -10.29
N LYS A 106 -24.43 -2.56 -9.03
CA LYS A 106 -23.30 -1.84 -8.42
C LYS A 106 -22.09 -2.77 -8.31
N ALA A 107 -20.88 -2.23 -8.41
CA ALA A 107 -19.67 -3.02 -8.27
C ALA A 107 -19.55 -3.72 -6.91
N SER A 108 -20.11 -3.12 -5.87
CA SER A 108 -20.16 -3.67 -4.51
C SER A 108 -21.21 -4.76 -4.33
N ASP A 109 -22.02 -5.05 -5.36
CA ASP A 109 -23.05 -6.09 -5.27
C ASP A 109 -22.39 -7.47 -5.05
N PRO A 110 -22.83 -8.24 -4.04
CA PRO A 110 -22.26 -9.56 -3.76
C PRO A 110 -22.31 -10.52 -4.95
N GLU A 111 -23.29 -10.42 -5.84
CA GLU A 111 -23.41 -11.29 -7.01
C GLU A 111 -22.36 -10.95 -8.08
N VAL A 112 -22.16 -9.66 -8.36
CA VAL A 112 -21.10 -9.15 -9.25
C VAL A 112 -19.73 -9.58 -8.74
N MET A 113 -19.46 -9.36 -7.45
CA MET A 113 -18.20 -9.74 -6.82
C MET A 113 -17.99 -11.26 -6.82
N ARG A 114 -19.05 -12.04 -6.56
CA ARG A 114 -19.00 -13.51 -6.61
C ARG A 114 -18.63 -14.00 -8.01
N SER A 115 -19.26 -13.46 -9.05
CA SER A 115 -18.94 -13.80 -10.45
C SER A 115 -17.47 -13.52 -10.79
N PHE A 116 -16.95 -12.37 -10.37
CA PHE A 116 -15.54 -12.02 -10.56
C PHE A 116 -14.59 -13.00 -9.85
N TYR A 117 -14.78 -13.21 -8.54
CA TYR A 117 -13.91 -14.10 -7.77
C TYR A 117 -14.04 -15.56 -8.19
N GLN A 118 -15.17 -15.97 -8.76
CA GLN A 118 -15.38 -17.33 -9.24
C GLN A 118 -14.66 -17.59 -10.57
N ARG A 119 -14.67 -16.61 -11.48
CA ARG A 119 -14.32 -16.80 -12.91
C ARG A 119 -13.02 -16.10 -13.34
N LEU A 120 -12.75 -14.92 -12.80
CA LEU A 120 -11.72 -14.00 -13.31
C LEU A 120 -10.49 -13.89 -12.41
N PHE A 121 -10.65 -14.02 -11.09
CA PHE A 121 -9.54 -13.81 -10.16
C PHE A 121 -8.41 -14.86 -10.35
N PRO A 122 -7.13 -14.45 -10.46
CA PRO A 122 -6.01 -15.34 -10.78
C PRO A 122 -5.50 -16.11 -9.54
N TRP A 123 -6.35 -16.98 -8.97
CA TRP A 123 -6.07 -17.72 -7.72
C TRP A 123 -4.76 -18.49 -7.74
N ARG A 124 -4.46 -19.18 -8.85
CA ARG A 124 -3.25 -19.98 -8.99
C ARG A 124 -2.00 -19.11 -8.96
N GLN A 125 -1.99 -18.00 -9.69
CA GLN A 125 -0.86 -17.09 -9.75
C GLN A 125 -0.66 -16.37 -8.41
N LEU A 126 -1.75 -15.97 -7.73
CA LEU A 126 -1.66 -15.39 -6.38
C LEU A 126 -1.03 -16.38 -5.40
N PHE A 127 -1.46 -17.65 -5.44
CA PHE A 127 -0.87 -18.70 -4.61
C PHE A 127 0.62 -18.90 -4.93
N GLN A 128 0.98 -19.08 -6.20
CA GLN A 128 2.37 -19.30 -6.61
C GLN A 128 3.28 -18.12 -6.23
N TRP A 129 2.77 -16.89 -6.33
CA TRP A 129 3.46 -15.68 -5.88
C TRP A 129 3.77 -15.72 -4.38
N LEU A 130 2.77 -15.98 -3.55
CA LEU A 130 2.88 -15.91 -2.09
C LEU A 130 3.55 -17.13 -1.46
N ASN A 131 3.47 -18.28 -2.14
CA ASN A 131 4.04 -19.55 -1.73
C ASN A 131 5.48 -19.75 -2.22
N HIS A 132 5.91 -18.94 -3.20
CA HIS A 132 7.25 -18.98 -3.81
C HIS A 132 7.65 -20.35 -4.37
N SER A 133 6.67 -21.21 -4.65
CA SER A 133 6.82 -22.61 -5.05
C SER A 133 5.54 -23.09 -5.75
N PRO A 134 5.61 -24.03 -6.69
CA PRO A 134 4.42 -24.68 -7.26
C PRO A 134 3.71 -25.61 -6.26
N MET A 135 4.44 -26.16 -5.29
CA MET A 135 3.91 -27.06 -4.26
C MET A 135 3.70 -26.31 -2.94
N PRO A 136 2.59 -26.54 -2.21
CA PRO A 136 2.33 -25.89 -0.92
C PRO A 136 3.49 -25.95 0.07
N THR A 137 3.78 -24.82 0.70
CA THR A 137 4.80 -24.66 1.74
C THR A 137 4.23 -23.83 2.90
N ASN A 138 5.04 -23.66 3.94
CA ASN A 138 4.68 -22.79 5.07
C ASN A 138 4.60 -21.30 4.66
N ASP A 139 5.21 -20.88 3.54
CA ASP A 139 5.13 -19.49 3.05
C ASP A 139 3.69 -19.10 2.65
N PHE A 140 2.84 -20.09 2.35
CA PHE A 140 1.40 -19.90 2.18
C PHE A 140 0.61 -20.38 3.41
N GLY A 141 0.92 -21.57 3.93
CA GLY A 141 0.21 -22.19 5.06
C GLY A 141 0.20 -21.36 6.35
N ASN A 142 1.31 -20.66 6.63
CA ASN A 142 1.44 -19.81 7.81
C ASN A 142 1.30 -18.31 7.49
N ARG A 143 0.81 -17.97 6.30
CA ARG A 143 0.60 -16.57 5.91
C ARG A 143 -0.72 -16.04 6.46
N GLU A 144 -0.67 -14.85 7.03
CA GLU A 144 -1.86 -14.13 7.43
C GLU A 144 -2.54 -13.48 6.22
N PHE A 145 -3.85 -13.64 6.17
CA PHE A 145 -4.78 -12.86 5.38
C PHE A 145 -5.75 -12.16 6.34
N ALA A 146 -6.17 -10.94 5.99
CA ALA A 146 -7.25 -10.25 6.68
C ALA A 146 -8.39 -9.97 5.71
N PHE A 147 -9.62 -10.23 6.12
CA PHE A 147 -10.82 -10.00 5.32
C PHE A 147 -11.63 -8.85 5.92
N THR A 148 -11.96 -7.85 5.10
CA THR A 148 -12.99 -6.86 5.44
C THR A 148 -14.30 -7.31 4.81
N LEU A 149 -15.31 -7.59 5.63
CA LEU A 149 -16.63 -7.99 5.16
C LEU A 149 -17.46 -6.77 4.70
N GLN A 150 -18.64 -7.01 4.12
CA GLN A 150 -19.55 -5.95 3.65
C GLN A 150 -20.13 -5.11 4.79
N ASN A 151 -20.20 -5.67 6.00
CA ASN A 151 -20.62 -4.99 7.22
C ASN A 151 -19.43 -4.38 8.00
N ASP A 152 -18.30 -4.17 7.33
CA ASP A 152 -17.06 -3.65 7.89
C ASP A 152 -16.41 -4.48 9.01
N ALA A 153 -16.91 -5.70 9.27
CA ALA A 153 -16.26 -6.63 10.17
C ALA A 153 -14.86 -7.00 9.64
N TYR A 154 -13.85 -6.88 10.49
CA TYR A 154 -12.45 -7.09 10.12
C TYR A 154 -11.91 -8.39 10.73
N LEU A 155 -11.74 -9.39 9.87
CA LEU A 155 -11.31 -10.74 10.26
C LEU A 155 -9.83 -10.93 9.99
N ARG A 156 -8.99 -10.75 11.02
CA ARG A 156 -7.54 -10.98 10.96
C ARG A 156 -7.16 -12.45 11.16
N TYR A 157 -5.87 -12.74 10.93
CA TYR A 157 -5.26 -14.04 11.20
C TYR A 157 -5.95 -15.21 10.50
N GLN A 158 -6.50 -14.96 9.31
CA GLN A 158 -6.92 -16.04 8.42
C GLN A 158 -5.69 -16.63 7.72
N SER A 159 -5.71 -17.91 7.39
CA SER A 159 -4.58 -18.60 6.77
C SER A 159 -5.08 -19.82 6.01
N PHE A 160 -4.37 -20.21 4.96
CA PHE A 160 -4.83 -21.23 4.03
C PHE A 160 -3.66 -22.09 3.58
N ALA A 161 -3.86 -23.41 3.46
CA ALA A 161 -2.82 -24.29 2.95
C ALA A 161 -2.73 -24.26 1.41
N THR A 162 -3.83 -23.93 0.71
CA THR A 162 -3.91 -23.96 -0.75
C THR A 162 -4.75 -22.82 -1.32
N ALA A 163 -4.58 -22.55 -2.62
CA ALA A 163 -5.39 -21.59 -3.37
C ALA A 163 -6.89 -21.90 -3.30
N ASP A 164 -7.27 -23.18 -3.35
CA ASP A 164 -8.66 -23.62 -3.34
C ASP A 164 -9.35 -23.35 -2.00
N LEU A 165 -8.62 -23.49 -0.88
CA LEU A 165 -9.14 -23.16 0.45
C LEU A 165 -9.36 -21.65 0.61
N LEU A 166 -8.41 -20.84 0.12
CA LEU A 166 -8.57 -19.39 0.08
C LEU A 166 -9.78 -18.99 -0.79
N ARG A 167 -9.86 -19.53 -2.01
CA ARG A 167 -10.97 -19.30 -2.94
C ARG A 167 -12.32 -19.67 -2.32
N LYS A 168 -12.40 -20.83 -1.66
CA LYS A 168 -13.62 -21.31 -1.00
C LYS A 168 -14.10 -20.32 0.06
N ASP A 169 -13.20 -19.83 0.92
CA ASP A 169 -13.57 -18.89 1.98
C ASP A 169 -13.90 -17.50 1.42
N VAL A 170 -13.19 -17.01 0.40
CA VAL A 170 -13.54 -15.75 -0.27
C VAL A 170 -14.92 -15.83 -0.91
N LEU A 171 -15.26 -16.92 -1.60
CA LEU A 171 -16.60 -17.09 -2.21
C LEU A 171 -17.70 -17.29 -1.18
N ARG A 172 -17.38 -17.84 0.00
CA ARG A 172 -18.33 -18.04 1.10
C ARG A 172 -18.62 -16.76 1.86
N LEU A 173 -17.57 -16.02 2.25
CA LEU A 173 -17.68 -14.81 3.08
C LEU A 173 -17.93 -13.54 2.26
N MET A 174 -17.54 -13.56 0.99
CA MET A 174 -17.62 -12.44 0.04
C MET A 174 -17.13 -11.10 0.60
N PRO A 175 -15.84 -11.02 1.00
CA PRO A 175 -15.27 -9.81 1.55
C PRO A 175 -15.25 -8.67 0.53
N SER A 176 -15.43 -7.44 1.01
CA SER A 176 -15.31 -6.22 0.19
C SER A 176 -13.88 -6.03 -0.30
N ARG A 177 -12.90 -6.43 0.52
CA ARG A 177 -11.47 -6.54 0.18
C ARG A 177 -10.78 -7.55 1.09
N PHE A 178 -9.63 -8.03 0.66
CA PHE A 178 -8.71 -8.75 1.53
C PHE A 178 -7.28 -8.23 1.41
N GLU A 179 -6.55 -8.38 2.50
CA GLU A 179 -5.20 -7.89 2.71
C GLU A 179 -4.27 -9.05 3.01
N ILE A 180 -3.00 -8.89 2.63
CA ILE A 180 -1.96 -9.90 2.76
C ILE A 180 -0.96 -9.45 3.83
N GLY A 181 -0.79 -10.30 4.83
CA GLY A 181 0.12 -10.12 5.95
C GLY A 181 1.41 -10.93 5.80
N PRO A 182 2.17 -11.05 6.90
CA PRO A 182 3.40 -11.83 6.91
C PRO A 182 3.14 -13.34 6.97
N VAL A 183 4.20 -14.09 6.68
CA VAL A 183 4.37 -15.48 7.05
C VAL A 183 4.79 -15.55 8.52
N TYR A 184 4.09 -16.33 9.33
CA TYR A 184 4.40 -16.55 10.74
C TYR A 184 5.16 -17.85 10.97
N THR A 185 5.74 -17.96 12.16
CA THR A 185 6.34 -19.18 12.72
C THR A 185 5.39 -20.37 12.76
N THR A 186 4.11 -20.14 13.03
CA THR A 186 3.05 -21.14 13.07
C THR A 186 1.81 -20.63 12.35
N ASN A 187 0.82 -21.51 12.16
CA ASN A 187 -0.44 -21.16 11.54
C ASN A 187 -1.17 -20.01 12.31
N PRO A 188 -1.45 -18.86 11.67
CA PRO A 188 -2.13 -17.72 12.30
C PRO A 188 -3.48 -18.03 12.96
N ARG A 189 -4.22 -19.02 12.42
CA ARG A 189 -5.51 -19.45 12.97
C ARG A 189 -5.37 -20.13 14.34
N ASP A 190 -4.22 -20.76 14.60
CA ASP A 190 -3.94 -21.52 15.82
C ASP A 190 -3.27 -20.67 16.91
N ARG A 191 -3.06 -19.36 16.68
CA ARG A 191 -2.33 -18.48 17.60
C ARG A 191 -2.84 -18.50 19.04
N LYS A 192 -4.16 -18.65 19.23
CA LYS A 192 -4.80 -18.69 20.55
C LYS A 192 -4.50 -19.98 21.32
N MET A 193 -4.13 -21.05 20.61
CA MET A 193 -3.80 -22.35 21.21
C MET A 193 -2.37 -22.40 21.78
N LEU A 194 -1.54 -21.39 21.53
CA LEU A 194 -0.15 -21.36 21.99
C LEU A 194 -0.02 -21.11 23.49
N GLY A 195 -1.05 -20.59 24.16
CA GLY A 195 -1.07 -20.38 25.62
C GLY A 195 0.19 -19.68 26.13
N SER A 196 0.93 -20.35 27.00
CA SER A 196 2.18 -19.86 27.59
C SER A 196 3.32 -19.64 26.57
N ASN A 197 3.24 -20.23 25.37
CA ASN A 197 4.21 -20.06 24.30
C ASN A 197 3.80 -18.97 23.28
N ALA A 198 2.89 -18.05 23.63
CA ALA A 198 2.45 -16.98 22.74
C ALA A 198 3.62 -16.13 22.18
N SER A 199 4.70 -15.95 22.95
CA SER A 199 5.91 -15.23 22.50
C SER A 199 6.64 -15.91 21.33
N ALA A 200 6.36 -17.19 21.06
CA ALA A 200 6.87 -17.90 19.90
C ALA A 200 6.17 -17.47 18.60
N PHE A 201 4.94 -16.94 18.68
CA PHE A 201 4.18 -16.45 17.52
C PHE A 201 4.69 -15.10 17.05
N LYS A 202 5.67 -15.17 16.14
CA LYS A 202 6.25 -13.98 15.52
C LYS A 202 6.26 -14.08 13.99
N PRO A 203 6.20 -12.93 13.31
CA PRO A 203 6.28 -12.90 11.86
C PRO A 203 7.73 -13.15 11.42
N LEU A 204 7.90 -13.97 10.37
CA LEU A 204 9.20 -14.43 9.86
C LEU A 204 9.60 -13.74 8.57
N ALA A 205 8.65 -13.60 7.65
CA ALA A 205 8.91 -13.05 6.34
C ALA A 205 7.68 -12.32 5.80
N LYS A 206 7.91 -11.23 5.07
CA LYS A 206 6.88 -10.50 4.32
C LYS A 206 7.57 -9.71 3.24
N GLU A 207 6.97 -9.62 2.07
CA GLU A 207 7.38 -8.66 1.04
C GLU A 207 7.60 -7.26 1.66
N LEU A 208 8.62 -6.54 1.18
CA LEU A 208 8.78 -5.12 1.55
C LEU A 208 7.78 -4.32 0.71
N CYS A 209 6.92 -3.56 1.39
CA CYS A 209 5.82 -2.86 0.75
C CYS A 209 5.99 -1.35 0.85
N PHE A 210 5.49 -0.63 -0.16
CA PHE A 210 5.34 0.82 -0.14
C PHE A 210 3.93 1.17 -0.59
N ASP A 211 3.32 2.18 0.02
CA ASP A 211 2.02 2.73 -0.35
C ASP A 211 2.17 4.23 -0.62
N ILE A 212 1.51 4.67 -1.69
CA ILE A 212 1.54 6.04 -2.19
C ILE A 212 0.09 6.39 -2.54
N ASP A 213 -0.50 7.35 -1.83
CA ASP A 213 -1.85 7.85 -2.07
C ASP A 213 -1.80 9.32 -2.53
N LEU A 214 -2.59 9.65 -3.55
CA LEU A 214 -2.71 11.02 -4.05
C LEU A 214 -3.25 12.03 -3.03
N THR A 215 -3.91 11.62 -1.94
CA THR A 215 -4.29 12.57 -0.87
C THR A 215 -3.09 13.21 -0.20
N ASP A 216 -1.95 12.53 -0.18
CA ASP A 216 -0.75 13.12 0.39
C ASP A 216 -0.24 14.31 -0.44
N TYR A 217 -0.79 14.53 -1.64
CA TYR A 217 -0.46 15.61 -2.56
C TYR A 217 -1.56 16.69 -2.62
N ASP A 218 -2.59 16.63 -1.77
CA ASP A 218 -3.75 17.56 -1.79
C ASP A 218 -3.38 19.05 -1.59
N ASP A 219 -2.24 19.33 -0.98
CA ASP A 219 -1.72 20.69 -0.78
C ASP A 219 -1.05 21.28 -2.04
N ILE A 220 -0.69 20.45 -3.01
CA ILE A 220 0.04 20.85 -4.23
C ILE A 220 -0.68 20.50 -5.54
N ARG A 221 -1.63 19.56 -5.54
CA ARG A 221 -2.48 19.29 -6.70
C ARG A 221 -3.70 20.22 -6.69
N THR A 222 -4.08 20.73 -7.85
CA THR A 222 -5.17 21.71 -8.02
C THR A 222 -6.31 21.17 -8.87
N CYS A 223 -6.06 20.13 -9.67
CA CYS A 223 -7.01 19.60 -10.63
C CYS A 223 -8.11 18.70 -10.02
N CYS A 224 -7.86 18.13 -8.84
CA CYS A 224 -8.77 17.22 -8.15
C CYS A 224 -8.59 17.37 -6.63
N ASP A 225 -9.62 17.00 -5.87
CA ASP A 225 -9.62 17.00 -4.42
C ASP A 225 -9.87 15.61 -3.84
N LYS A 226 -9.30 15.35 -2.65
CA LYS A 226 -9.61 14.17 -1.83
C LYS A 226 -9.51 12.87 -2.63
N ALA A 227 -10.66 12.31 -2.99
CA ALA A 227 -10.76 10.96 -3.52
C ALA A 227 -10.93 10.91 -5.04
N ASN A 228 -10.98 12.09 -5.68
CA ASN A 228 -11.04 12.26 -7.12
C ASN A 228 -9.65 12.22 -7.74
N ILE A 229 -9.57 11.71 -8.97
CA ILE A 229 -8.34 11.62 -9.74
C ILE A 229 -8.60 11.95 -11.21
N CYS A 230 -7.55 12.42 -11.89
CA CYS A 230 -7.48 12.55 -13.34
C CYS A 230 -6.03 12.32 -13.79
N ASN A 231 -5.81 12.28 -15.10
CA ASN A 231 -4.47 12.01 -15.65
C ASN A 231 -3.45 13.11 -15.32
N LYS A 232 -3.89 14.34 -15.00
CA LYS A 232 -2.99 15.40 -14.53
C LYS A 232 -2.37 15.11 -13.17
N CYS A 233 -3.17 14.68 -12.18
CA CYS A 233 -2.61 14.34 -10.86
C CYS A 233 -2.03 12.92 -10.82
N TRP A 234 -2.40 12.03 -11.74
CA TRP A 234 -1.73 10.75 -11.86
C TRP A 234 -0.23 10.86 -12.17
N ALA A 235 0.21 11.96 -12.78
CA ALA A 235 1.63 12.26 -12.95
C ALA A 235 2.43 12.19 -11.63
N PHE A 236 1.83 12.52 -10.48
CA PHE A 236 2.47 12.34 -9.18
C PHE A 236 2.78 10.87 -8.86
N MET A 237 1.92 9.94 -9.24
CA MET A 237 2.18 8.50 -9.09
C MET A 237 3.30 8.05 -10.04
N THR A 238 3.28 8.55 -11.28
CA THR A 238 4.34 8.28 -12.26
C THR A 238 5.70 8.74 -11.76
N MET A 239 5.81 9.99 -11.28
CA MET A 239 7.03 10.54 -10.66
C MET A 239 7.49 9.68 -9.48
N ALA A 240 6.56 9.33 -8.59
CA ALA A 240 6.84 8.55 -7.39
C ALA A 240 7.38 7.15 -7.72
N ILE A 241 6.74 6.44 -8.66
CA ILE A 241 7.17 5.12 -9.12
C ILE A 241 8.56 5.21 -9.76
N LYS A 242 8.83 6.19 -10.64
CA LYS A 242 10.16 6.34 -11.27
C LYS A 242 11.28 6.49 -10.23
N VAL A 243 11.07 7.34 -9.23
CA VAL A 243 12.08 7.60 -8.19
C VAL A 243 12.27 6.40 -7.27
N VAL A 244 11.18 5.81 -6.79
CA VAL A 244 11.26 4.68 -5.85
C VAL A 244 11.76 3.42 -6.55
N ASP A 245 11.27 3.10 -7.74
CA ASP A 245 11.72 1.92 -8.50
C ASP A 245 13.22 2.01 -8.84
N ALA A 246 13.70 3.18 -9.27
CA ALA A 246 15.14 3.42 -9.50
C ALA A 246 15.96 3.19 -8.23
N ALA A 247 15.55 3.72 -7.08
CA ALA A 247 16.27 3.50 -5.83
C ALA A 247 16.26 2.01 -5.41
N LEU A 248 15.12 1.34 -5.50
CA LEU A 248 14.98 -0.08 -5.15
C LEU A 248 15.85 -0.98 -6.04
N ARG A 249 15.97 -0.66 -7.33
CA ARG A 249 16.81 -1.42 -8.27
C ARG A 249 18.28 -1.06 -8.17
N ASP A 250 18.62 0.21 -8.26
CA ASP A 250 20.00 0.66 -8.45
C ASP A 250 20.77 0.72 -7.13
N ASP A 251 20.10 1.11 -6.04
CA ASP A 251 20.78 1.32 -4.75
C ASP A 251 20.71 0.04 -3.90
N PHE A 252 19.56 -0.62 -3.87
CA PHE A 252 19.34 -1.82 -3.05
C PHE A 252 19.50 -3.14 -3.82
N GLY A 253 19.59 -3.08 -5.15
CA GLY A 253 19.77 -4.26 -5.99
C GLY A 253 18.59 -5.24 -5.92
N PHE A 254 17.36 -4.75 -5.73
CA PHE A 254 16.17 -5.59 -5.79
C PHE A 254 15.74 -5.83 -7.23
N ARG A 255 15.29 -7.05 -7.51
CA ARG A 255 14.93 -7.49 -8.88
C ARG A 255 13.44 -7.65 -9.04
N HIS A 256 12.79 -8.27 -8.06
CA HIS A 256 11.39 -8.65 -8.11
C HIS A 256 10.52 -7.58 -7.45
N ILE A 257 10.29 -6.49 -8.16
CA ILE A 257 9.43 -5.38 -7.72
C ILE A 257 8.17 -5.40 -8.57
N MET A 258 7.01 -5.47 -7.94
CA MET A 258 5.71 -5.35 -8.60
C MET A 258 4.97 -4.12 -8.07
N TRP A 259 4.68 -3.18 -8.96
CA TRP A 259 3.79 -2.07 -8.68
C TRP A 259 2.36 -2.45 -9.03
N VAL A 260 1.41 -2.04 -8.20
CA VAL A 260 0.00 -2.41 -8.30
C VAL A 260 -0.85 -1.18 -8.08
N TYR A 261 -1.77 -0.91 -9.00
CA TYR A 261 -2.75 0.14 -8.83
C TYR A 261 -3.68 -0.18 -7.64
N SER A 262 -3.94 0.79 -6.76
CA SER A 262 -4.74 0.57 -5.55
C SER A 262 -6.24 0.39 -5.79
N GLY A 263 -6.66 0.51 -7.06
CA GLY A 263 -8.04 0.48 -7.53
C GLY A 263 -8.74 1.86 -7.52
N ARG A 264 -8.06 2.89 -7.01
CA ARG A 264 -8.60 4.26 -6.97
C ARG A 264 -7.57 5.33 -7.28
N ARG A 265 -6.71 5.68 -6.32
CA ARG A 265 -5.93 6.94 -6.36
C ARG A 265 -4.48 6.81 -5.87
N GLY A 266 -3.97 5.58 -5.90
CA GLY A 266 -2.65 5.29 -5.38
C GLY A 266 -2.04 4.07 -6.04
N ALA A 267 -0.83 3.75 -5.62
CA ALA A 267 -0.10 2.58 -6.08
C ALA A 267 0.65 1.93 -4.91
N HIS A 268 0.70 0.60 -4.93
CA HIS A 268 1.42 -0.21 -3.96
C HIS A 268 2.62 -0.86 -4.63
N ALA A 269 3.79 -0.80 -4.03
CA ALA A 269 4.93 -1.62 -4.42
C ALA A 269 5.02 -2.88 -3.55
N TRP A 270 5.33 -4.01 -4.17
CA TRP A 270 5.66 -5.28 -3.52
C TRP A 270 7.06 -5.71 -3.96
N VAL A 271 8.03 -5.61 -3.05
CA VAL A 271 9.40 -6.08 -3.27
C VAL A 271 9.50 -7.51 -2.73
N CYS A 272 9.68 -8.45 -3.66
CA CYS A 272 9.50 -9.88 -3.43
C CYS A 272 10.82 -10.67 -3.41
N ASP A 273 11.98 -10.04 -3.57
CA ASP A 273 13.27 -10.69 -3.41
C ASP A 273 13.37 -11.40 -2.05
N LYS A 274 13.92 -12.61 -2.00
CA LYS A 274 14.06 -13.38 -0.75
C LYS A 274 14.74 -12.58 0.37
N LYS A 275 15.81 -11.85 0.03
CA LYS A 275 16.52 -10.95 0.97
C LYS A 275 15.62 -9.85 1.52
N ALA A 276 14.70 -9.32 0.70
CA ALA A 276 13.75 -8.30 1.12
C ALA A 276 12.70 -8.91 2.05
N ARG A 277 12.22 -10.12 1.72
CA ARG A 277 11.19 -10.81 2.52
C ARG A 277 11.64 -11.09 3.95
N SER A 278 12.91 -11.43 4.13
CA SER A 278 13.53 -11.74 5.43
C SER A 278 14.03 -10.53 6.22
N MET A 279 13.83 -9.30 5.76
CA MET A 279 14.30 -8.11 6.50
C MET A 279 13.48 -7.89 7.77
N ASP A 280 14.18 -7.70 8.88
CA ASP A 280 13.59 -7.24 10.15
C ASP A 280 13.13 -5.77 10.08
N ASP A 281 12.41 -5.35 11.12
CA ASP A 281 11.87 -3.99 11.23
C ASP A 281 12.95 -2.90 11.24
N GLN A 282 14.17 -3.19 11.71
CA GLN A 282 15.25 -2.20 11.71
C GLN A 282 15.73 -1.92 10.29
N LYS A 283 15.98 -2.97 9.50
CA LYS A 283 16.38 -2.84 8.09
C LYS A 283 15.27 -2.17 7.27
N ARG A 284 14.01 -2.54 7.53
CA ARG A 284 12.84 -1.91 6.92
C ARG A 284 12.76 -0.41 7.21
N ARG A 285 12.87 -0.03 8.49
CA ARG A 285 12.94 1.38 8.91
C ARG A 285 14.08 2.15 8.23
N ALA A 286 15.25 1.51 8.05
CA ALA A 286 16.38 2.14 7.38
C ALA A 286 16.10 2.42 5.90
N ILE A 287 15.50 1.47 5.18
CA ILE A 287 15.11 1.67 3.76
C ILE A 287 14.01 2.73 3.64
N ALA A 288 13.00 2.64 4.51
CA ALA A 288 11.91 3.62 4.55
C ALA A 288 12.49 5.03 4.79
N GLY A 289 13.33 5.20 5.82
CA GLY A 289 13.97 6.47 6.13
C GLY A 289 14.95 6.98 5.06
N TYR A 290 15.56 6.09 4.27
CA TYR A 290 16.37 6.45 3.11
C TYR A 290 15.54 7.12 2.00
N LEU A 291 14.30 6.64 1.81
CA LEU A 291 13.37 7.16 0.82
C LEU A 291 12.51 8.33 1.35
N GLU A 292 12.41 8.53 2.66
CA GLU A 292 11.61 9.57 3.31
C GLU A 292 12.31 10.95 3.30
N VAL A 293 12.05 11.72 2.24
CA VAL A 293 12.65 13.05 2.02
C VAL A 293 11.72 14.19 2.43
N VAL A 294 10.43 14.09 2.07
CA VAL A 294 9.42 15.09 2.40
C VAL A 294 8.87 14.75 3.78
N ARG A 295 9.04 15.64 4.76
CA ARG A 295 8.58 15.45 6.14
C ARG A 295 7.72 16.63 6.60
N GLY A 296 6.65 16.33 7.32
CA GLY A 296 5.75 17.35 7.89
C GLY A 296 4.35 17.35 7.26
N GLY A 297 3.35 17.79 8.04
CA GLY A 297 1.95 17.80 7.64
C GLY A 297 1.56 18.98 6.72
N ALA A 298 0.29 19.00 6.28
CA ALA A 298 -0.27 20.03 5.38
C ALA A 298 -0.19 21.46 5.94
N HIS A 299 -0.04 21.63 7.26
CA HIS A 299 -0.02 22.91 7.96
C HIS A 299 1.39 23.35 8.44
N GLY A 300 2.45 22.70 7.95
CA GLY A 300 3.83 23.02 8.31
C GLY A 300 4.56 23.90 7.29
N GLY A 301 5.62 24.59 7.73
CA GLY A 301 6.57 25.28 6.85
C GLY A 301 7.40 24.32 5.99
N LYS A 302 8.64 24.70 5.64
CA LYS A 302 9.53 23.94 4.74
C LYS A 302 9.56 22.43 5.03
N LYS A 303 9.13 21.61 4.07
CA LYS A 303 8.97 20.14 4.23
C LYS A 303 10.20 19.35 3.82
N VAL A 304 11.07 19.94 3.01
CA VAL A 304 12.32 19.32 2.56
C VAL A 304 13.50 19.95 3.28
N ASN A 305 14.17 19.15 4.11
CA ASN A 305 15.34 19.57 4.88
C ASN A 305 16.50 18.59 4.64
N VAL A 306 17.11 18.69 3.45
CA VAL A 306 18.14 17.75 2.99
C VAL A 306 19.56 18.30 3.15
N ARG A 307 20.47 17.44 3.61
CA ARG A 307 21.89 17.79 3.82
C ARG A 307 22.60 18.07 2.48
N ARG A 308 23.58 18.99 2.51
CA ARG A 308 24.45 19.32 1.38
C ARG A 308 25.90 18.85 1.62
N PRO A 309 26.65 18.44 0.57
CA PRO A 309 26.19 18.22 -0.81
C PRO A 309 25.11 17.13 -0.88
N LEU A 310 24.26 17.18 -1.91
CA LEU A 310 23.14 16.24 -2.05
C LEU A 310 23.65 14.80 -2.11
N HIS A 311 22.94 13.92 -1.41
CA HIS A 311 23.16 12.47 -1.55
C HIS A 311 22.93 12.04 -3.01
N PRO A 312 23.71 11.09 -3.58
CA PRO A 312 23.57 10.66 -4.97
C PRO A 312 22.15 10.28 -5.38
N HIS A 313 21.39 9.63 -4.49
CA HIS A 313 19.96 9.35 -4.69
C HIS A 313 19.16 10.62 -4.96
N LEU A 314 19.31 11.67 -4.15
CA LEU A 314 18.58 12.93 -4.33
C LEU A 314 18.99 13.66 -5.61
N ALA A 315 20.28 13.62 -5.96
CA ALA A 315 20.77 14.19 -7.21
C ALA A 315 20.13 13.48 -8.42
N ARG A 316 20.12 12.14 -8.42
CA ARG A 316 19.42 11.34 -9.44
C ARG A 316 17.91 11.59 -9.46
N SER A 317 17.27 11.72 -8.28
CA SER A 317 15.85 12.04 -8.19
C SER A 317 15.54 13.39 -8.82
N LEU A 318 16.36 14.43 -8.58
CA LEU A 318 16.18 15.72 -9.24
C LEU A 318 16.30 15.61 -10.77
N ASP A 319 17.22 14.79 -11.27
CA ASP A 319 17.36 14.58 -12.71
C ASP A 319 16.14 13.88 -13.33
N ILE A 320 15.52 12.94 -12.62
CA ILE A 320 14.26 12.31 -13.02
C ILE A 320 13.12 13.32 -12.99
N LEU A 321 13.05 14.15 -11.95
CA LEU A 321 11.89 14.98 -11.63
C LEU A 321 11.89 16.34 -12.35
N LYS A 322 13.02 16.83 -12.87
CA LYS A 322 13.12 18.18 -13.44
C LYS A 322 12.16 18.47 -14.60
N THR A 323 11.94 17.50 -15.49
CA THR A 323 11.02 17.67 -16.63
C THR A 323 9.56 17.64 -16.14
N HIS A 324 9.24 16.69 -15.27
CA HIS A 324 7.92 16.60 -14.65
C HIS A 324 7.57 17.84 -13.81
N PHE A 325 8.55 18.46 -13.15
CA PHE A 325 8.32 19.71 -12.44
C PHE A 325 7.85 20.82 -13.39
N GLN A 326 8.47 20.95 -14.57
CA GLN A 326 8.07 21.95 -15.56
C GLN A 326 6.68 21.64 -16.14
N GLU A 327 6.47 20.43 -16.65
CA GLU A 327 5.27 20.07 -17.41
C GLU A 327 4.07 19.74 -16.49
N ASP A 328 4.27 18.85 -15.52
CA ASP A 328 3.17 18.37 -14.69
C ASP A 328 2.87 19.30 -13.52
N VAL A 329 3.88 19.90 -12.89
CA VAL A 329 3.65 20.79 -11.74
C VAL A 329 3.38 22.22 -12.19
N LEU A 330 4.33 22.88 -12.85
CA LEU A 330 4.21 24.31 -13.15
C LEU A 330 3.13 24.62 -14.19
N GLU A 331 2.96 23.76 -15.21
CA GLU A 331 1.99 23.98 -16.29
C GLU A 331 0.65 23.28 -16.01
N ALA A 332 0.65 21.99 -15.67
CA ALA A 332 -0.61 21.25 -15.53
C ALA A 332 -1.34 21.47 -14.20
N GLN A 333 -0.63 21.58 -13.07
CA GLN A 333 -1.22 21.93 -11.77
C GLN A 333 -1.28 23.44 -11.52
N ASP A 334 -0.32 24.23 -12.01
CA ASP A 334 -0.24 25.67 -11.75
C ASP A 334 -0.46 26.03 -10.25
N PRO A 335 0.28 25.39 -9.32
CA PRO A 335 -0.05 25.39 -7.89
C PRO A 335 0.03 26.79 -7.25
N TRP A 336 0.82 27.70 -7.83
CA TRP A 336 1.04 29.04 -7.30
C TRP A 336 0.19 30.09 -8.00
N ALA A 337 -0.86 29.71 -8.73
CA ALA A 337 -1.78 30.66 -9.38
C ALA A 337 -2.37 31.65 -8.35
N SER A 338 -2.80 31.14 -7.19
CA SER A 338 -3.38 31.94 -6.11
C SER A 338 -2.32 32.69 -5.29
N ALA A 339 -2.69 33.84 -4.73
CA ALA A 339 -1.81 34.63 -3.87
C ALA A 339 -1.38 33.85 -2.61
N GLU A 340 -2.28 33.06 -2.02
CA GLU A 340 -1.98 32.23 -0.85
C GLU A 340 -0.89 31.20 -1.15
N GLN A 341 -0.99 30.49 -2.27
CA GLN A 341 0.00 29.48 -2.65
C GLN A 341 1.30 30.11 -3.14
N ALA A 342 1.25 31.26 -3.81
CA ALA A 342 2.43 32.03 -4.16
C ALA A 342 3.21 32.49 -2.90
N GLU A 343 2.52 32.85 -1.81
CA GLU A 343 3.16 33.19 -0.55
C GLU A 343 3.87 31.98 0.08
N LYS A 344 3.28 30.78 -0.03
CA LYS A 344 3.95 29.53 0.42
C LYS A 344 5.26 29.30 -0.34
N LEU A 345 5.30 29.54 -1.65
CA LEU A 345 6.55 29.51 -2.43
C LEU A 345 7.58 30.51 -1.89
N LEU A 346 7.18 31.75 -1.60
CA LEU A 346 8.10 32.77 -1.07
C LEU A 346 8.71 32.33 0.27
N GLN A 347 7.94 31.67 1.13
CA GLN A 347 8.44 31.16 2.42
C GLN A 347 9.53 30.08 2.27
N LEU A 348 9.62 29.42 1.11
CA LEU A 348 10.65 28.42 0.82
C LEU A 348 11.97 29.05 0.33
N LEU A 349 11.96 30.33 -0.04
CA LEU A 349 13.13 31.05 -0.53
C LEU A 349 13.91 31.72 0.62
N PRO A 350 15.25 31.76 0.55
CA PRO A 350 16.09 32.17 1.67
C PRO A 350 16.20 33.69 1.89
N ASP A 351 15.93 34.50 0.86
CA ASP A 351 16.18 35.95 0.88
C ASP A 351 14.86 36.75 0.95
N ARG A 352 14.66 37.47 2.06
CA ARG A 352 13.44 38.26 2.29
C ARG A 352 13.29 39.44 1.33
N THR A 353 14.38 40.07 0.91
CA THR A 353 14.35 41.24 0.01
C THR A 353 13.96 40.82 -1.41
N LEU A 354 14.45 39.68 -1.87
CA LEU A 354 14.01 39.02 -3.10
C LEU A 354 12.52 38.68 -2.99
N ASN A 355 12.09 38.09 -1.87
CA ASN A 355 10.68 37.72 -1.66
C ASN A 355 9.75 38.94 -1.72
N ASP A 356 10.11 40.05 -1.08
CA ASP A 356 9.32 41.28 -1.11
C ASP A 356 9.23 41.87 -2.52
N SER A 357 10.32 41.77 -3.30
CA SER A 357 10.36 42.24 -4.68
C SER A 357 9.51 41.37 -5.61
N LEU A 358 9.55 40.05 -5.43
CA LEU A 358 8.69 39.09 -6.14
C LEU A 358 7.22 39.31 -5.79
N ARG A 359 6.90 39.49 -4.51
CA ARG A 359 5.54 39.77 -4.04
C ARG A 359 4.97 41.02 -4.71
N ARG A 360 5.69 42.14 -4.68
CA ARG A 360 5.29 43.38 -5.38
C ARG A 360 5.08 43.17 -6.89
N LYS A 361 5.95 42.38 -7.53
CA LYS A 361 5.84 42.09 -8.97
C LYS A 361 4.58 41.28 -9.28
N TRP A 362 4.24 40.31 -8.45
CA TRP A 362 3.07 39.45 -8.64
C TRP A 362 1.77 40.16 -8.25
N ASP A 363 1.79 41.04 -7.25
CA ASP A 363 0.65 41.89 -6.87
C ASP A 363 0.33 42.92 -7.96
N ALA A 364 1.36 43.47 -8.62
CA ALA A 364 1.19 44.42 -9.73
C ALA A 364 0.66 43.77 -11.02
N ALA A 365 0.79 42.44 -11.16
CA ALA A 365 0.26 41.68 -12.28
C ALA A 365 -0.41 40.39 -11.77
N PRO A 366 -1.65 40.49 -11.24
CA PRO A 366 -2.40 39.33 -10.77
C PRO A 366 -2.63 38.31 -11.89
N GLY A 367 -2.76 37.03 -11.53
CA GLY A 367 -3.02 35.95 -12.50
C GLY A 367 -1.80 35.45 -13.28
N ARG A 368 -0.58 35.83 -12.87
CA ARG A 368 0.65 35.23 -13.43
C ARG A 368 0.70 33.72 -13.17
N ALA A 369 0.93 32.93 -14.22
CA ALA A 369 1.09 31.48 -14.13
C ALA A 369 2.33 31.08 -13.30
N SER A 370 2.29 29.90 -12.69
CA SER A 370 3.35 29.34 -11.85
C SER A 370 4.69 29.23 -12.58
N ALA A 371 4.69 28.82 -13.86
CA ALA A 371 5.89 28.80 -14.69
C ALA A 371 6.55 30.19 -14.83
N SER A 372 5.74 31.25 -14.97
CA SER A 372 6.25 32.62 -15.02
C SER A 372 6.75 33.10 -13.66
N LYS A 373 6.03 32.76 -12.57
CA LYS A 373 6.48 33.04 -11.19
C LYS A 373 7.81 32.36 -10.90
N TRP A 374 8.00 31.13 -11.36
CA TRP A 374 9.27 30.38 -11.22
C TRP A 374 10.43 31.05 -11.96
N ALA A 375 10.20 31.47 -13.21
CA ALA A 375 11.20 32.20 -14.01
C ALA A 375 11.52 33.59 -13.43
N ASP A 376 10.52 34.24 -12.81
CA ASP A 376 10.69 35.54 -12.17
C ASP A 376 11.72 35.50 -11.03
N ILE A 377 11.88 34.36 -10.34
CA ILE A 377 12.88 34.19 -9.27
C ILE A 377 14.30 34.45 -9.82
N ASP A 378 14.65 33.79 -10.92
CA ASP A 378 15.99 33.95 -11.52
C ASP A 378 16.16 35.33 -12.16
N ALA A 379 15.10 35.85 -12.78
CA ALA A 379 15.13 37.18 -13.39
C ALA A 379 15.36 38.27 -12.33
N MET A 380 14.65 38.22 -11.20
CA MET A 380 14.80 39.18 -10.11
C MET A 380 16.10 39.00 -9.32
N ALA A 381 16.62 37.78 -9.20
CA ALA A 381 17.95 37.55 -8.64
C ALA A 381 19.04 38.23 -9.49
N LYS A 382 18.95 38.15 -10.83
CA LYS A 382 19.93 38.72 -11.77
C LYS A 382 19.90 40.25 -11.84
N THR A 383 18.79 40.90 -11.52
CA THR A 383 18.72 42.38 -11.50
C THR A 383 19.42 43.01 -10.29
N GLY A 384 19.91 42.19 -9.34
CA GLY A 384 20.53 42.69 -8.11
C GLY A 384 19.53 43.25 -7.11
N ALA A 385 18.28 42.76 -7.14
CA ALA A 385 17.21 43.19 -6.23
C ALA A 385 17.60 43.04 -4.74
N SER A 386 18.42 42.03 -4.42
CA SER A 386 19.10 41.90 -3.13
C SER A 386 20.62 42.02 -3.34
N LYS A 387 21.25 42.96 -2.62
CA LYS A 387 22.70 43.22 -2.70
C LYS A 387 23.54 42.10 -2.09
N ASN A 388 22.97 41.32 -1.17
CA ASN A 388 23.65 40.27 -0.41
C ASN A 388 23.11 38.88 -0.75
N LEU A 389 22.53 38.70 -1.95
CA LEU A 389 21.93 37.44 -2.35
C LEU A 389 23.00 36.34 -2.45
N ASP A 390 22.82 35.29 -1.65
CA ASP A 390 23.61 34.07 -1.79
C ASP A 390 23.03 33.21 -2.95
N ALA A 391 23.71 33.26 -4.09
CA ALA A 391 23.31 32.51 -5.28
C ALA A 391 23.32 30.99 -5.07
N LYS A 392 24.21 30.48 -4.20
CA LYS A 392 24.28 29.06 -3.88
C LYS A 392 23.08 28.66 -3.02
N ALA A 393 22.78 29.45 -1.97
CA ALA A 393 21.61 29.20 -1.13
C ALA A 393 20.30 29.27 -1.94
N LEU A 394 20.20 30.18 -2.91
CA LEU A 394 19.03 30.27 -3.80
C LEU A 394 18.90 29.03 -4.69
N LEU A 395 20.00 28.55 -5.28
CA LEU A 395 20.00 27.32 -6.07
C LEU A 395 19.58 26.12 -5.23
N GLU A 396 20.14 25.97 -4.03
CA GLU A 396 19.81 24.90 -3.10
C GLU A 396 18.34 24.96 -2.66
N ALA A 397 17.80 26.15 -2.42
CA ALA A 397 16.39 26.34 -2.12
C ALA A 397 15.50 25.96 -3.31
N LYS A 398 15.86 26.33 -4.54
CA LYS A 398 15.10 25.90 -5.74
C LYS A 398 15.10 24.38 -5.90
N GLN A 399 16.20 23.70 -5.62
CA GLN A 399 16.25 22.24 -5.60
C GLN A 399 15.31 21.65 -4.53
N ASP A 400 15.27 22.23 -3.33
CA ASP A 400 14.36 21.80 -2.27
C ASP A 400 12.89 21.99 -2.68
N VAL A 401 12.54 23.10 -3.36
CA VAL A 401 11.18 23.32 -3.90
C VAL A 401 10.83 22.25 -4.93
N VAL A 402 11.73 21.91 -5.86
CA VAL A 402 11.48 20.83 -6.82
C VAL A 402 11.17 19.53 -6.08
N LEU A 403 12.00 19.15 -5.09
CA LEU A 403 11.75 17.95 -4.29
C LEU A 403 10.41 18.02 -3.54
N GLU A 404 10.06 19.14 -2.92
CA GLU A 404 8.82 19.28 -2.13
C GLU A 404 7.56 19.09 -2.98
N TYR A 405 7.62 19.53 -4.25
CA TYR A 405 6.51 19.49 -5.19
C TYR A 405 6.49 18.24 -6.09
N THR A 406 7.53 17.40 -6.10
CA THR A 406 7.61 16.26 -7.05
C THR A 406 8.10 14.95 -6.44
N TYR A 407 8.79 15.00 -5.31
CA TYR A 407 9.36 13.80 -4.71
C TYR A 407 8.26 12.92 -4.09
N PRO A 408 8.38 11.58 -4.17
CA PRO A 408 7.42 10.65 -3.58
C PRO A 408 7.10 10.93 -2.10
N ARG A 409 5.80 11.01 -1.80
CA ARG A 409 5.24 11.01 -0.44
C ARG A 409 4.76 9.60 -0.12
N LEU A 410 5.45 8.92 0.79
CA LEU A 410 5.23 7.52 1.12
C LEU A 410 4.48 7.41 2.44
N ASP A 411 3.49 6.51 2.54
CA ASP A 411 3.00 6.07 3.85
C ASP A 411 4.06 5.16 4.47
N ILE A 412 4.91 5.78 5.29
CA ILE A 412 6.10 5.15 5.84
C ILE A 412 5.77 4.00 6.79
N GLU A 413 4.61 4.02 7.45
CA GLU A 413 4.23 3.00 8.43
C GLU A 413 3.97 1.65 7.77
N VAL A 414 3.50 1.66 6.52
CA VAL A 414 3.33 0.46 5.68
C VAL A 414 4.66 -0.27 5.46
N SER A 415 5.76 0.49 5.35
CA SER A 415 7.08 -0.05 5.04
C SER A 415 7.87 -0.49 6.27
N LYS A 416 7.60 0.05 7.46
CA LYS A 416 8.45 -0.10 8.65
C LYS A 416 8.33 -1.45 9.36
N LYS A 417 7.13 -2.02 9.46
CA LYS A 417 6.87 -3.20 10.28
C LYS A 417 6.57 -4.45 9.46
N LEU A 418 7.11 -5.58 9.87
CA LEU A 418 6.93 -6.87 9.20
C LEU A 418 5.48 -7.37 9.28
N ASN A 419 4.72 -6.98 10.30
CA ASN A 419 3.34 -7.42 10.52
C ASN A 419 2.27 -6.56 9.81
N HIS A 420 2.66 -5.57 9.00
CA HIS A 420 1.72 -4.71 8.31
C HIS A 420 0.94 -5.49 7.23
N LEU A 421 -0.35 -5.20 7.11
CA LEU A 421 -1.28 -5.80 6.15
C LEU A 421 -1.48 -4.83 4.98
N LEU A 422 -1.37 -5.33 3.74
CA LEU A 422 -1.60 -4.48 2.56
C LEU A 422 -2.55 -5.17 1.59
N LYS A 423 -3.40 -4.36 0.94
CA LYS A 423 -4.45 -4.83 0.02
C LYS A 423 -3.86 -5.74 -1.07
N SER A 424 -4.50 -6.90 -1.28
CA SER A 424 -4.07 -7.85 -2.29
C SER A 424 -4.15 -7.27 -3.71
N PRO A 425 -3.21 -7.63 -4.60
CA PRO A 425 -3.39 -7.45 -6.03
C PRO A 425 -4.67 -8.16 -6.53
N PHE A 426 -5.22 -7.68 -7.64
CA PHE A 426 -6.40 -8.18 -8.34
C PHE A 426 -7.74 -8.11 -7.57
N VAL A 427 -7.78 -7.59 -6.34
CA VAL A 427 -9.08 -7.34 -5.69
C VAL A 427 -9.81 -6.20 -6.41
N VAL A 428 -11.14 -6.21 -6.34
CA VAL A 428 -11.96 -5.13 -6.87
C VAL A 428 -12.08 -4.04 -5.82
N HIS A 429 -11.88 -2.78 -6.19
CA HIS A 429 -12.14 -1.66 -5.30
C HIS A 429 -13.65 -1.37 -5.23
N PRO A 430 -14.31 -1.47 -4.06
CA PRO A 430 -15.77 -1.46 -3.97
C PRO A 430 -16.40 -0.13 -4.42
N GLY A 431 -15.69 0.99 -4.23
CA GLY A 431 -16.19 2.32 -4.61
C GLY A 431 -16.03 2.68 -6.09
N THR A 432 -15.17 1.98 -6.84
CA THR A 432 -14.87 2.31 -8.25
C THR A 432 -15.17 1.16 -9.20
N GLY A 433 -15.27 -0.06 -8.68
CA GLY A 433 -15.36 -1.29 -9.47
C GLY A 433 -14.08 -1.67 -10.20
N ARG A 434 -13.01 -0.85 -10.12
CA ARG A 434 -11.74 -1.14 -10.82
C ARG A 434 -10.99 -2.27 -10.14
N VAL A 435 -10.34 -3.11 -10.95
CA VAL A 435 -9.45 -4.17 -10.48
C VAL A 435 -8.10 -3.57 -10.09
N CYS A 436 -7.53 -4.02 -8.96
CA CYS A 436 -6.20 -3.61 -8.50
C CYS A 436 -5.11 -4.31 -9.33
N VAL A 437 -4.89 -3.85 -10.56
CA VAL A 437 -4.00 -4.49 -11.55
C VAL A 437 -2.52 -4.12 -11.35
N PRO A 438 -1.57 -4.99 -11.70
CA PRO A 438 -0.16 -4.62 -11.84
C PRO A 438 0.04 -3.48 -12.84
N ILE A 439 1.03 -2.62 -12.58
CA ILE A 439 1.47 -1.52 -13.43
C ILE A 439 2.75 -1.96 -14.15
N ASP A 440 2.83 -1.81 -15.47
CA ASP A 440 4.06 -2.08 -16.21
C ASP A 440 5.04 -0.90 -16.08
N THR A 441 6.16 -1.13 -15.40
CA THR A 441 7.18 -0.09 -15.20
C THR A 441 8.02 0.17 -16.45
N ARG A 442 7.96 -0.69 -17.48
CA ARG A 442 8.71 -0.49 -18.74
C ARG A 442 8.07 0.55 -19.65
N SER A 443 6.75 0.73 -19.53
CA SER A 443 5.95 1.71 -20.26
C SER A 443 5.08 2.51 -19.29
N LEU A 444 5.68 2.96 -18.18
CA LEU A 444 4.97 3.58 -17.07
C LEU A 444 4.14 4.80 -17.46
N ASP A 445 4.66 5.64 -18.38
CA ASP A 445 3.98 6.85 -18.84
C ASP A 445 2.69 6.55 -19.65
N GLU A 446 2.47 5.30 -20.08
CA GLU A 446 1.27 4.85 -20.80
C GLU A 446 0.15 4.37 -19.86
N PHE A 447 0.42 4.20 -18.56
CA PHE A 447 -0.57 3.67 -17.62
C PHE A 447 -1.69 4.69 -17.35
N ASP A 448 -2.91 4.38 -17.79
CA ASP A 448 -4.11 5.17 -17.54
C ASP A 448 -4.94 4.59 -16.38
N PRO A 449 -4.99 5.23 -15.18
CA PRO A 449 -5.76 4.74 -14.05
C PRO A 449 -7.28 4.79 -14.26
N LEU A 450 -7.75 5.57 -15.25
CA LEU A 450 -9.16 5.70 -15.60
C LEU A 450 -9.61 4.61 -16.58
N GLY A 451 -8.68 4.13 -17.43
CA GLY A 451 -8.87 3.04 -18.39
C GLY A 451 -8.72 1.63 -17.81
N VAL A 452 -8.34 1.50 -16.53
CA VAL A 452 -8.24 0.19 -15.85
C VAL A 452 -9.60 -0.53 -15.85
N PRO A 453 -9.66 -1.83 -16.20
CA PRO A 453 -10.92 -2.58 -16.28
C PRO A 453 -11.72 -2.55 -14.98
N THR A 454 -13.03 -2.38 -15.12
CA THR A 454 -14.00 -2.51 -14.02
C THR A 454 -14.59 -3.91 -14.01
N VAL A 455 -15.02 -4.37 -12.84
CA VAL A 455 -15.64 -5.69 -12.69
C VAL A 455 -16.86 -5.87 -13.59
N GLN A 456 -17.70 -4.85 -13.74
CA GLN A 456 -18.85 -4.91 -14.63
C GLN A 456 -18.45 -4.97 -16.11
N GLY A 457 -17.43 -4.19 -16.51
CA GLY A 457 -16.90 -4.24 -17.87
C GLY A 457 -16.36 -5.62 -18.22
N LEU A 458 -15.60 -6.23 -17.31
CA LEU A 458 -15.06 -7.58 -17.50
C LEU A 458 -16.17 -8.64 -17.60
N LEU A 459 -17.22 -8.57 -16.79
CA LEU A 459 -18.34 -9.51 -16.88
C LEU A 459 -19.10 -9.35 -18.21
N ALA A 460 -19.31 -8.11 -18.65
CA ALA A 460 -19.94 -7.81 -19.94
C ALA A 460 -19.11 -8.36 -21.12
N GLU A 461 -17.78 -8.26 -21.06
CA GLU A 461 -16.89 -8.84 -22.07
C GLU A 461 -17.02 -10.36 -22.15
N ILE A 462 -17.18 -11.06 -21.01
CA ILE A 462 -17.39 -12.51 -21.04
C ILE A 462 -18.75 -12.87 -21.65
N ASP A 463 -19.82 -12.15 -21.27
CA ASP A 463 -21.16 -12.43 -21.76
C ASP A 463 -21.30 -12.13 -23.28
N ALA A 464 -20.51 -11.18 -23.78
CA ALA A 464 -20.41 -10.85 -25.19
C ALA A 464 -19.47 -11.78 -25.99
N TRP A 465 -18.63 -12.58 -25.31
CA TRP A 465 -17.65 -13.43 -25.97
C TRP A 465 -18.34 -14.54 -26.77
N LYS A 466 -18.08 -14.56 -28.08
CA LYS A 466 -18.52 -15.62 -28.99
C LYS A 466 -17.30 -16.42 -29.37
N ASP A 467 -17.35 -17.74 -29.14
CA ASP A 467 -16.32 -18.66 -29.62
C ASP A 467 -16.26 -18.56 -31.15
N ASP A 468 -15.16 -18.03 -31.69
CA ASP A 468 -15.00 -17.85 -33.13
C ASP A 468 -14.54 -19.13 -33.84
N GLY A 469 -14.47 -20.26 -33.13
CA GLY A 469 -14.17 -21.57 -33.72
C GLY A 469 -12.79 -21.66 -34.37
N SER A 470 -11.91 -20.69 -34.13
CA SER A 470 -10.56 -20.62 -34.71
C SER A 470 -9.52 -21.43 -33.92
N GLY A 471 -9.95 -22.15 -32.88
CA GLY A 471 -9.14 -23.16 -32.21
C GLY A 471 -8.85 -24.31 -33.18
N ALA A 472 -7.67 -24.27 -33.81
CA ALA A 472 -7.17 -25.33 -34.67
C ALA A 472 -7.43 -26.71 -34.06
N ALA A 473 -8.33 -27.46 -34.70
CA ALA A 473 -8.46 -28.89 -34.53
C ALA A 473 -7.18 -29.55 -35.05
N GLY A 474 -6.12 -29.49 -34.24
CA GLY A 474 -5.00 -30.40 -34.33
C GLY A 474 -5.44 -31.71 -33.70
N GLU A 475 -5.71 -32.70 -34.54
CA GLU A 475 -5.79 -34.10 -34.12
C GLU A 475 -4.42 -34.50 -33.55
N ASP A 476 -4.27 -34.45 -32.23
CA ASP A 476 -3.29 -35.26 -31.53
C ASP A 476 -3.83 -35.69 -30.16
N ASP A 477 -3.48 -36.93 -29.83
CA ASP A 477 -4.22 -37.86 -28.99
C ASP A 477 -4.09 -37.53 -27.48
N GLY A 478 -5.19 -37.58 -26.73
CA GLY A 478 -5.14 -37.90 -25.28
C GLY A 478 -5.31 -36.81 -24.20
N ASN A 479 -5.64 -35.55 -24.47
CA ASN A 479 -5.90 -34.57 -23.39
C ASN A 479 -7.11 -33.64 -23.67
N LYS A 480 -8.32 -34.18 -23.48
CA LYS A 480 -9.59 -33.42 -23.60
C LYS A 480 -9.79 -32.46 -22.43
N ASP A 481 -10.23 -31.23 -22.75
CA ASP A 481 -10.73 -30.16 -21.87
C ASP A 481 -9.73 -29.41 -20.97
N LYS A 482 -9.05 -28.41 -21.56
CA LYS A 482 -8.87 -27.12 -20.88
C LYS A 482 -9.34 -26.01 -21.80
N GLY A 483 -10.63 -25.69 -21.74
CA GLY A 483 -11.15 -24.48 -22.36
C GLY A 483 -10.37 -23.24 -21.91
N VAL A 484 -10.26 -22.26 -22.80
CA VAL A 484 -9.64 -20.95 -22.53
C VAL A 484 -10.24 -20.35 -21.25
N ALA A 485 -9.40 -19.98 -20.29
CA ALA A 485 -9.86 -19.43 -19.03
C ALA A 485 -10.60 -18.11 -19.24
N ASP A 486 -11.65 -17.81 -18.46
CA ASP A 486 -12.50 -16.64 -18.72
C ASP A 486 -11.74 -15.31 -18.68
N TRP A 487 -10.70 -15.19 -17.86
CA TRP A 487 -9.86 -13.98 -17.84
C TRP A 487 -9.04 -13.79 -19.13
N GLU A 488 -8.76 -14.86 -19.89
CA GLU A 488 -8.07 -14.79 -21.20
C GLU A 488 -8.97 -14.23 -22.30
N LYS A 489 -10.28 -14.13 -22.04
CA LYS A 489 -11.30 -13.59 -22.97
C LYS A 489 -11.61 -12.11 -22.71
N THR A 490 -10.95 -11.51 -21.72
CA THR A 490 -11.28 -10.16 -21.24
C THR A 490 -10.06 -9.23 -21.29
N SER A 491 -10.30 -7.94 -21.12
CA SER A 491 -9.29 -6.89 -20.95
C SER A 491 -8.44 -7.07 -19.68
N LEU A 492 -8.75 -8.05 -18.81
CA LEU A 492 -7.90 -8.45 -17.69
C LEU A 492 -6.68 -9.26 -18.12
N LYS A 493 -6.71 -9.89 -19.30
CA LYS A 493 -5.65 -10.76 -19.84
C LYS A 493 -4.23 -10.19 -19.74
N PRO A 494 -3.90 -9.00 -20.27
CA PRO A 494 -2.53 -8.49 -20.26
C PRO A 494 -1.97 -8.36 -18.84
N TYR A 495 -2.80 -7.97 -17.87
CA TYR A 495 -2.41 -7.81 -16.48
C TYR A 495 -2.10 -9.16 -15.80
N VAL A 496 -2.88 -10.20 -16.10
CA VAL A 496 -2.65 -11.55 -15.58
C VAL A 496 -1.42 -12.18 -16.24
N GLU A 497 -1.18 -11.94 -17.52
CA GLU A 497 0.02 -12.39 -18.23
C GLU A 497 1.29 -11.74 -17.67
N GLN A 498 1.26 -10.43 -17.43
CA GLN A 498 2.34 -9.71 -16.76
C GLN A 498 2.61 -10.30 -15.37
N PHE A 499 1.57 -10.52 -14.57
CA PHE A 499 1.70 -11.11 -13.24
C PHE A 499 2.26 -12.53 -13.30
N ARG A 500 1.79 -13.36 -14.25
CA ARG A 500 2.30 -14.71 -14.46
C ARG A 500 3.79 -14.71 -14.81
N ALA A 501 4.24 -13.79 -15.67
CA ALA A 501 5.66 -13.65 -16.01
C ALA A 501 6.49 -13.22 -14.79
N PHE A 502 5.98 -12.27 -14.00
CA PHE A 502 6.62 -11.83 -12.75
C PHE A 502 6.79 -13.00 -11.75
N VAL A 503 5.72 -13.77 -11.52
CA VAL A 503 5.72 -14.93 -10.61
C VAL A 503 6.66 -16.04 -11.10
N ALA A 504 6.69 -16.29 -12.41
CA ALA A 504 7.65 -17.23 -13.00
C ALA A 504 9.11 -16.78 -12.76
N GLY A 505 9.38 -15.47 -12.82
CA GLY A 505 10.67 -14.89 -12.49
C GLY A 505 11.08 -15.16 -11.03
N ILE A 506 10.18 -14.97 -10.08
CA ILE A 506 10.44 -15.27 -8.65
C ILE A 506 10.73 -16.76 -8.46
N MET A 507 9.88 -17.64 -8.97
CA MET A 507 10.02 -19.09 -8.77
C MET A 507 11.33 -19.64 -9.37
N ARG A 508 11.80 -19.08 -10.49
CA ARG A 508 13.09 -19.43 -11.08
C ARG A 508 14.23 -19.06 -10.13
N ASP A 509 14.27 -17.83 -9.65
CA ASP A 509 15.34 -17.35 -8.79
C ASP A 509 15.34 -18.04 -7.41
N GLU A 510 14.16 -18.45 -6.90
CA GLU A 510 14.04 -19.29 -5.69
C GLU A 510 14.63 -20.69 -5.87
N ARG A 511 14.40 -21.31 -7.03
CA ARG A 511 14.96 -22.63 -7.34
C ARG A 511 16.47 -22.56 -7.49
N ASP A 512 16.97 -21.58 -8.23
CA ASP A 512 18.41 -21.43 -8.49
C ASP A 512 19.17 -21.12 -7.18
N GLY A 513 18.55 -20.36 -6.26
CA GLY A 513 19.09 -20.13 -4.91
C GLY A 513 19.17 -21.41 -4.05
N ARG A 514 18.26 -22.37 -4.22
CA ARG A 514 18.33 -23.68 -3.53
C ARG A 514 19.47 -24.53 -4.07
N VAL A 515 19.56 -24.66 -5.40
CA VAL A 515 20.61 -25.46 -6.06
C VAL A 515 22.01 -24.92 -5.75
N LYS A 516 22.18 -23.60 -5.70
CA LYS A 516 23.47 -23.00 -5.34
C LYS A 516 23.87 -23.35 -3.89
N ARG A 517 22.93 -23.31 -2.95
CA ARG A 517 23.19 -23.66 -1.55
C ARG A 517 23.52 -25.15 -1.39
N GLU A 518 22.79 -26.03 -2.06
CA GLU A 518 23.08 -27.48 -2.06
C GLU A 518 24.51 -27.77 -2.54
N ARG A 519 24.97 -27.09 -3.60
CA ARG A 519 26.36 -27.23 -4.09
C ARG A 519 27.41 -26.66 -3.13
N GLU A 520 27.11 -25.57 -2.44
CA GLU A 520 28.02 -24.98 -1.45
C GLU A 520 28.11 -25.88 -0.21
N ASP A 521 26.99 -26.43 0.27
CA ASP A 521 26.94 -27.38 1.38
C ASP A 521 27.66 -28.70 1.03
N GLU A 522 27.48 -29.25 -0.18
CA GLU A 522 28.24 -30.42 -0.69
C GLU A 522 29.75 -30.14 -0.82
N SER A 523 30.15 -28.90 -1.11
CA SER A 523 31.56 -28.52 -1.23
C SER A 523 32.27 -28.31 0.10
N MET A 524 31.52 -28.14 1.20
CA MET A 524 32.06 -28.01 2.56
C MET A 524 32.15 -29.35 3.31
N GLU A 525 31.68 -30.45 2.72
CA GLU A 525 31.72 -31.80 3.30
C GLU A 525 32.96 -32.64 2.94
N PHE A 526 34.01 -32.05 2.37
CA PHE A 526 35.25 -32.76 1.99
C PHE A 526 36.45 -32.52 2.90
#